data_AF-A0A356A1I0-F1
#
_entry.id   AF-A0A356A1I0-F1
#
_cell.length_a   1.000
_cell.length_b   1.000
_cell.length_c   1.000
_cell.angle_alpha   90.00
_cell.angle_beta   90.00
_cell.angle_gamma   90.00
#
_symmetry.space_group_name_H-M   'P 1'
#
loop_
_entity.id
_entity.type
_entity.pdbx_description
1 polymer ?
#
loop_
_entity_poly.entity_id
_entity_poly.type
_entity_poly.pdbx_seq_one_letter_code
_entity_poly.pdbx_strand_id
1 'polypeptide(L)'
;RTNPQSITKSFFKGMGDSFGAIFGIIVAANIFVAGMKSCGIISALIDVMTHSPTIAKGASIIGPFAIAILCGSGEAASIAFNNAVSAHAPQFGLDIMNMGAMTVLSGGIGRSVSPVAGAMIICAGLAKVSPITVTRWIALPMLVALCFVTLTLYIL
;
A
#
# COMPACT_ATOMS: atom_id res chain seq x y z
N ARG A 1 -1.90 19.83 35.72
CA ARG A 1 -2.95 18.81 35.38
C ARG A 1 -3.69 19.31 34.15
N THR A 2 -3.81 18.50 33.11
CA THR A 2 -4.50 18.87 31.86
C THR A 2 -6.02 18.92 32.09
N ASN A 3 -6.72 19.89 31.50
CA ASN A 3 -8.18 20.04 31.64
C ASN A 3 -8.90 18.88 30.91
N PRO A 4 -9.79 18.11 31.58
CA PRO A 4 -10.54 17.02 30.94
C PRO A 4 -11.30 17.46 29.69
N GLN A 5 -11.80 18.70 29.67
CA GLN A 5 -12.60 19.22 28.56
C GLN A 5 -11.75 19.46 27.29
N SER A 6 -10.47 19.81 27.42
CA SER A 6 -9.56 19.97 26.28
C SER A 6 -9.12 18.63 25.72
N ILE A 7 -8.94 17.61 26.58
CA ILE A 7 -8.64 16.23 26.16
C ILE A 7 -9.79 15.70 25.31
N THR A 8 -11.04 15.78 25.80
CA THR A 8 -12.21 15.27 25.07
C THR A 8 -12.39 15.97 23.73
N LYS A 9 -12.28 17.31 23.68
CA LYS A 9 -12.36 18.06 22.42
C LYS A 9 -11.27 17.67 21.43
N SER A 10 -10.04 17.49 21.90
CA SER A 10 -8.91 17.10 21.03
C SER A 10 -9.06 15.66 20.52
N PHE A 11 -9.58 14.75 21.35
CA PHE A 11 -9.89 13.38 20.96
C PHE A 11 -10.95 13.31 19.85
N PHE A 12 -12.10 13.97 20.04
CA PHE A 12 -13.16 14.00 19.02
C PHE A 12 -12.74 14.73 17.74
N LYS A 13 -11.92 15.78 17.86
CA LYS A 13 -11.33 16.46 16.70
C LYS A 13 -10.40 15.51 15.92
N GLY A 14 -9.48 14.83 16.61
CA GLY A 14 -8.59 13.85 15.98
C GLY A 14 -9.35 12.66 15.35
N MET A 15 -10.43 12.19 15.98
CA MET A 15 -11.30 11.18 15.38
C MET A 15 -11.99 11.68 14.11
N GLY A 16 -12.53 12.91 14.11
CA GLY A 16 -13.18 13.50 12.92
C GLY A 16 -12.20 13.69 11.75
N ASP A 17 -11.01 14.20 12.04
CA ASP A 17 -9.95 14.40 11.04
C ASP A 17 -9.52 13.03 10.44
N SER A 18 -9.41 12.00 11.28
CA SER A 18 -9.08 10.63 10.84
C SER A 18 -10.21 9.98 10.05
N PHE A 19 -11.48 10.22 10.41
CA PHE A 19 -12.63 9.71 9.67
C PHE A 19 -12.66 10.25 8.24
N GLY A 20 -12.45 11.55 8.06
CA GLY A 20 -12.38 12.16 6.73
C GLY A 20 -11.21 11.64 5.88
N ALA A 21 -10.03 11.48 6.49
CA ALA A 21 -8.82 11.10 5.77
C ALA A 21 -8.70 9.59 5.48
N ILE A 22 -9.17 8.71 6.38
CA ILE A 22 -8.93 7.26 6.32
C ILE A 22 -10.18 6.52 5.84
N PHE A 23 -11.35 6.78 6.44
CA PHE A 23 -12.56 6.03 6.08
C PHE A 23 -12.99 6.29 4.64
N GLY A 24 -12.84 7.52 4.14
CA GLY A 24 -13.14 7.82 2.73
C GLY A 24 -12.33 6.98 1.74
N ILE A 25 -11.03 6.79 2.03
CA ILE A 25 -10.13 5.98 1.21
C ILE A 25 -10.51 4.48 1.30
N ILE A 26 -10.84 3.98 2.50
CA ILE A 26 -11.25 2.58 2.69
C ILE A 26 -12.55 2.29 1.95
N VAL A 27 -13.54 3.18 2.03
CA VAL A 27 -14.82 3.01 1.32
C VAL A 27 -14.60 3.03 -0.18
N ALA A 28 -13.83 3.99 -0.70
CA ALA A 28 -13.49 4.05 -2.12
C ALA A 28 -12.74 2.80 -2.61
N ALA A 29 -11.81 2.27 -1.81
CA ALA A 29 -11.09 1.03 -2.13
C ALA A 29 -12.04 -0.18 -2.19
N ASN A 30 -13.00 -0.29 -1.27
CA ASN A 30 -14.00 -1.37 -1.31
C ASN A 30 -14.92 -1.27 -2.53
N ILE A 31 -15.34 -0.06 -2.90
CA ILE A 31 -16.13 0.16 -4.11
C ILE A 31 -15.33 -0.21 -5.36
N PHE A 32 -14.05 0.15 -5.41
CA PHE A 32 -13.15 -0.22 -6.51
C PHE A 32 -13.00 -1.75 -6.64
N VAL A 33 -12.82 -2.45 -5.51
CA VAL A 33 -12.75 -3.92 -5.48
C VAL A 33 -14.06 -4.55 -5.97
N ALA A 34 -15.20 -4.03 -5.51
CA ALA A 34 -16.51 -4.47 -5.97
C ALA A 34 -16.69 -4.25 -7.48
N GLY A 35 -16.18 -3.13 -8.02
CA GLY A 35 -16.16 -2.84 -9.45
C GLY A 35 -15.26 -3.79 -10.24
N MET A 36 -14.05 -4.09 -9.77
CA MET A 36 -13.18 -5.09 -10.42
C MET A 36 -13.80 -6.49 -10.40
N LYS A 37 -14.55 -6.82 -9.34
CA LYS A 37 -15.30 -8.08 -9.25
C LYS A 37 -16.43 -8.12 -10.27
N SER A 38 -17.21 -7.05 -10.41
CA SER A 38 -18.32 -7.00 -11.38
C SER A 38 -17.83 -7.01 -12.83
N CYS A 39 -16.66 -6.44 -13.11
CA CYS A 39 -16.02 -6.50 -14.42
C CYS A 39 -15.35 -7.87 -14.73
N GLY A 40 -15.34 -8.82 -13.78
CA GLY A 40 -14.71 -10.13 -13.96
C GLY A 40 -13.17 -10.12 -13.97
N ILE A 41 -12.55 -8.97 -13.71
CA ILE A 41 -11.09 -8.78 -13.72
C ILE A 41 -10.44 -9.62 -12.61
N ILE A 42 -11.05 -9.68 -11.42
CA ILE A 42 -10.55 -10.47 -10.30
C ILE A 42 -10.52 -11.96 -10.65
N SER A 43 -11.57 -12.48 -11.27
CA SER A 43 -11.63 -13.89 -11.70
C SER A 43 -10.58 -14.20 -12.77
N ALA A 44 -10.39 -13.33 -13.74
CA ALA A 44 -9.36 -13.50 -14.78
C ALA A 44 -7.93 -13.45 -14.20
N LEU A 45 -7.66 -12.56 -13.24
CA LEU A 45 -6.39 -12.51 -12.51
C LEU A 45 -6.18 -13.78 -11.68
N ILE A 46 -7.22 -14.30 -11.04
CA ILE A 46 -7.15 -15.54 -10.28
C ILE A 46 -6.76 -16.70 -11.19
N ASP A 47 -7.42 -16.87 -12.34
CA ASP A 47 -7.11 -17.95 -13.28
C ASP A 47 -5.65 -17.88 -13.76
N VAL A 48 -5.15 -16.69 -14.09
CA VAL A 48 -3.75 -16.48 -14.49
C VAL A 48 -2.78 -16.81 -13.35
N MET A 49 -3.11 -16.43 -12.12
CA MET A 49 -2.27 -16.69 -10.94
C MET A 49 -2.30 -18.15 -10.48
N THR A 50 -3.41 -18.87 -10.72
CA THR A 50 -3.56 -20.28 -10.34
C THR A 50 -2.62 -21.19 -11.13
N HIS A 51 -2.22 -20.79 -12.34
CA HIS A 51 -1.24 -21.51 -13.15
C HIS A 51 0.21 -21.38 -12.66
N SER A 52 0.53 -20.41 -11.79
CA SER A 52 1.87 -20.27 -11.22
C SER A 52 1.88 -19.51 -9.88
N PRO A 53 2.13 -20.20 -8.75
CA PRO A 53 2.28 -19.58 -7.44
C PRO A 53 3.37 -18.50 -7.39
N THR A 54 4.38 -18.59 -8.25
CA THR A 54 5.45 -17.59 -8.39
C THR A 54 4.92 -16.27 -8.95
N ILE A 55 3.97 -16.31 -9.88
CA ILE A 55 3.34 -15.11 -10.44
C ILE A 55 2.48 -14.43 -9.37
N ALA A 56 1.75 -15.21 -8.56
CA ALA A 56 0.98 -14.68 -7.43
C ALA A 56 1.86 -13.97 -6.38
N LYS A 57 3.01 -14.58 -6.03
CA LYS A 57 4.02 -13.94 -5.16
C LYS A 57 4.63 -12.69 -5.79
N GLY A 58 4.91 -12.70 -7.10
CA GLY A 58 5.41 -11.51 -7.80
C GLY A 58 4.39 -10.37 -7.82
N ALA A 59 3.11 -10.70 -7.99
CA ALA A 59 2.02 -9.72 -8.06
C ALA A 59 1.78 -9.00 -6.72
N SER A 60 1.88 -9.71 -5.58
CA SER A 60 1.77 -9.09 -4.25
C SER A 60 2.91 -8.11 -3.94
N ILE A 61 4.03 -8.24 -4.63
CA ILE A 61 5.19 -7.35 -4.48
C ILE A 61 5.07 -6.18 -5.46
N ILE A 62 4.90 -6.46 -6.76
CA ILE A 62 4.97 -5.41 -7.78
C ILE A 62 3.68 -4.58 -7.84
N GLY A 63 2.52 -5.21 -7.64
CA GLY A 63 1.23 -4.54 -7.74
C GLY A 63 1.09 -3.38 -6.74
N PRO A 64 1.19 -3.64 -5.43
CA PRO A 64 1.10 -2.60 -4.40
C PRO A 64 2.20 -1.55 -4.52
N PHE A 65 3.43 -1.94 -4.86
CA PHE A 65 4.56 -1.04 -5.06
C PHE A 65 4.27 -0.03 -6.18
N ALA A 66 3.84 -0.51 -7.35
CA ALA A 66 3.55 0.35 -8.50
C ALA A 66 2.38 1.30 -8.22
N ILE A 67 1.29 0.78 -7.64
CA ILE A 67 0.12 1.60 -7.28
C ILE A 67 0.51 2.66 -6.24
N ALA A 68 1.33 2.29 -5.24
CA ALA A 68 1.78 3.22 -4.21
C ALA A 68 2.71 4.31 -4.74
N ILE A 69 3.57 4.02 -5.73
CA ILE A 69 4.40 5.03 -6.41
C ILE A 69 3.52 6.03 -7.14
N LEU A 70 2.51 5.55 -7.87
CA LEU A 70 1.63 6.40 -8.68
C LEU A 70 0.68 7.24 -7.82
N CYS A 71 0.12 6.64 -6.77
CA CYS A 71 -0.88 7.28 -5.92
C CYS A 71 -0.24 8.12 -4.78
N GLY A 72 1.02 7.86 -4.42
CA GLY A 72 1.68 8.51 -3.28
C GLY A 72 1.15 8.06 -1.90
N SER A 73 0.29 7.04 -1.88
CA SER A 73 -0.30 6.46 -0.67
C SER A 73 -0.11 4.96 -0.61
N GLY A 74 0.77 4.52 0.31
CA GLY A 74 1.08 3.11 0.55
C GLY A 74 -0.11 2.36 1.16
N GLU A 75 -0.71 2.90 2.22
CA GLU A 75 -1.87 2.29 2.87
C GLU A 75 -3.05 2.11 1.92
N ALA A 76 -3.35 3.13 1.09
CA ALA A 76 -4.46 3.03 0.13
C ALA A 76 -4.21 1.92 -0.90
N ALA A 77 -2.98 1.86 -1.45
CA ALA A 77 -2.58 0.84 -2.41
C ALA A 77 -2.64 -0.56 -1.79
N SER A 78 -2.14 -0.72 -0.57
CA SER A 78 -2.13 -2.01 0.14
C SER A 78 -3.53 -2.48 0.51
N ILE A 79 -4.42 -1.59 0.99
CA ILE A 79 -5.80 -1.93 1.30
C ILE A 79 -6.56 -2.36 0.04
N ALA A 80 -6.41 -1.60 -1.06
CA ALA A 80 -7.06 -1.94 -2.32
C ALA A 80 -6.60 -3.30 -2.85
N PHE A 81 -5.30 -3.55 -2.85
CA PHE A 81 -4.75 -4.82 -3.35
C PHE A 81 -5.04 -6.00 -2.42
N ASN A 82 -4.98 -5.81 -1.10
CA ASN A 82 -5.31 -6.87 -0.15
C ASN A 82 -6.79 -7.30 -0.25
N ASN A 83 -7.70 -6.34 -0.44
CA ASN A 83 -9.10 -6.64 -0.63
C ASN A 83 -9.39 -7.29 -2.00
N ALA A 84 -8.64 -6.92 -3.04
CA ALA A 84 -8.86 -7.41 -4.41
C ALA A 84 -8.20 -8.76 -4.71
N VAL A 85 -7.00 -8.99 -4.19
CA VAL A 85 -6.12 -10.09 -4.61
C VAL A 85 -5.69 -10.94 -3.42
N SER A 86 -5.15 -10.34 -2.35
CA SER A 86 -4.63 -11.11 -1.21
C SER A 86 -5.71 -11.87 -0.44
N ALA A 87 -6.97 -11.40 -0.45
CA ALA A 87 -8.11 -12.12 0.10
C ALA A 87 -8.34 -13.50 -0.58
N HIS A 88 -7.80 -13.67 -1.79
CA HIS A 88 -7.87 -14.90 -2.57
C HIS A 88 -6.57 -15.73 -2.51
N ALA A 89 -5.60 -15.37 -1.65
CA ALA A 89 -4.32 -16.07 -1.52
C ALA A 89 -4.39 -17.61 -1.36
N PRO A 90 -5.36 -18.21 -0.64
CA PRO A 90 -5.44 -19.67 -0.51
C PRO A 90 -5.70 -20.37 -1.85
N GLN A 91 -6.35 -19.69 -2.79
CA GLN A 91 -6.63 -20.20 -4.13
C GLN A 91 -5.35 -20.27 -4.98
N PHE A 92 -4.32 -19.50 -4.61
CA PHE A 92 -2.99 -19.52 -5.22
C PHE A 92 -2.02 -20.49 -4.55
N GLY A 93 -2.49 -21.24 -3.53
CA GLY A 93 -1.62 -22.07 -2.69
C GLY A 93 -0.68 -21.26 -1.80
N LEU A 94 -1.03 -20.00 -1.51
CA LEU A 94 -0.24 -19.09 -0.68
C LEU A 94 -0.95 -18.79 0.64
N ASP A 95 -0.15 -18.53 1.66
CA ASP A 95 -0.64 -18.05 2.95
C ASP A 95 -1.11 -16.59 2.85
N ILE A 96 -2.33 -16.32 3.34
CA ILE A 96 -2.96 -14.99 3.33
C ILE A 96 -2.12 -13.99 4.14
N MET A 97 -1.57 -14.40 5.27
CA MET A 97 -0.81 -13.52 6.15
C MET A 97 0.49 -13.10 5.48
N ASN A 98 1.22 -14.03 4.86
CA ASN A 98 2.46 -13.72 4.16
C ASN A 98 2.23 -12.82 2.94
N MET A 99 1.17 -13.09 2.16
CA MET A 99 0.83 -12.27 0.99
C MET A 99 0.29 -10.89 1.38
N GLY A 100 -0.51 -10.83 2.45
CA GLY A 100 -1.06 -9.59 2.99
C GLY A 100 0.01 -8.70 3.61
N ALA A 101 0.93 -9.28 4.38
CA ALA A 101 2.08 -8.59 4.95
C ALA A 101 3.00 -8.04 3.85
N MET A 102 3.30 -8.85 2.82
CA MET A 102 4.12 -8.41 1.70
C MET A 102 3.48 -7.22 0.97
N THR A 103 2.15 -7.25 0.78
CA THR A 103 1.41 -6.16 0.14
C THR A 103 1.50 -4.84 0.94
N VAL A 104 1.42 -4.91 2.26
CA VAL A 104 1.57 -3.73 3.13
C VAL A 104 2.98 -3.18 3.07
N LEU A 105 3.99 -4.04 3.19
CA LEU A 105 5.39 -3.65 3.14
C LEU A 105 5.77 -3.07 1.76
N SER A 106 5.33 -3.72 0.69
CA SER A 106 5.51 -3.26 -0.68
C SER A 106 4.87 -1.88 -0.92
N GLY A 107 3.63 -1.68 -0.47
CA GLY A 107 2.95 -0.39 -0.59
C GLY A 107 3.64 0.71 0.22
N GLY A 108 4.12 0.41 1.43
CA GLY A 108 4.90 1.34 2.25
C GLY A 108 6.23 1.75 1.61
N ILE A 109 6.95 0.79 1.02
CA ILE A 109 8.20 1.04 0.28
C ILE A 109 7.91 1.85 -0.98
N GLY A 110 6.87 1.51 -1.75
CA GLY A 110 6.46 2.24 -2.95
C GLY A 110 6.07 3.70 -2.64
N ARG A 111 5.34 3.94 -1.54
CA ARG A 111 5.04 5.29 -1.05
C ARG A 111 6.30 6.09 -0.78
N SER A 112 7.30 5.45 -0.18
CA SER A 112 8.55 6.12 0.18
C SER A 112 9.29 6.64 -1.04
N VAL A 113 9.27 5.90 -2.15
CA VAL A 113 9.88 6.28 -3.44
C VAL A 113 9.01 7.27 -4.23
N SER A 114 7.73 7.41 -3.91
CA SER A 114 6.79 8.21 -4.70
C SER A 114 7.11 9.73 -4.68
N PRO A 115 7.31 10.38 -5.84
CA PRO A 115 7.53 11.82 -5.93
C PRO A 115 6.28 12.65 -5.60
N VAL A 116 5.11 12.01 -5.59
CA VAL A 116 3.81 12.66 -5.28
C VAL A 116 3.39 12.43 -3.83
N ALA A 117 4.18 11.70 -3.02
CA ALA A 117 3.91 11.54 -1.60
C ALA A 117 4.06 12.88 -0.86
N GLY A 118 3.05 13.26 -0.07
CA GLY A 118 3.04 14.55 0.65
C GLY A 118 4.26 14.77 1.55
N ALA A 119 4.72 13.71 2.24
CA ALA A 119 5.95 13.79 3.05
C ALA A 119 7.19 14.08 2.19
N MET A 120 7.29 13.49 1.00
CA MET A 120 8.38 13.77 0.07
C MET A 120 8.33 15.20 -0.46
N ILE A 121 7.15 15.71 -0.81
CA ILE A 121 6.99 17.10 -1.28
C ILE A 121 7.46 18.09 -0.20
N ILE A 122 7.11 17.83 1.06
CA ILE A 122 7.53 18.67 2.19
C ILE A 122 9.05 18.60 2.38
N CYS A 123 9.64 17.40 2.40
CA CYS A 123 11.09 17.21 2.54
C CYS A 123 11.88 17.87 1.38
N ALA A 124 11.39 17.73 0.15
CA ALA A 124 11.99 18.37 -1.02
C ALA A 124 11.90 19.91 -0.95
N GLY A 125 10.77 20.44 -0.48
CA GLY A 125 10.57 21.86 -0.24
C GLY A 125 11.54 22.43 0.80
N LEU A 126 11.77 21.71 1.91
CA LEU A 126 12.76 22.09 2.93
C LEU A 126 14.19 22.07 2.40
N ALA A 127 14.53 21.06 1.59
CA ALA A 127 15.85 20.91 0.99
C ALA A 127 16.07 21.79 -0.25
N LYS A 128 15.06 22.57 -0.69
CA LYS A 128 15.09 23.41 -1.90
C LYS A 128 15.49 22.64 -3.18
N VAL A 129 15.13 21.36 -3.25
CA VAL A 129 15.37 20.50 -4.42
C VAL A 129 14.06 19.99 -4.98
N SER A 130 14.08 19.52 -6.23
CA SER A 130 12.89 18.92 -6.82
C SER A 130 12.58 17.56 -6.17
N PRO A 131 11.30 17.19 -5.95
CA PRO A 131 10.92 15.90 -5.39
C PRO A 131 11.51 14.72 -6.17
N ILE A 132 11.56 14.84 -7.50
CA ILE A 132 12.11 13.80 -8.37
C ILE A 132 13.61 13.57 -8.11
N THR A 133 14.36 14.61 -7.74
CA THR A 133 15.77 14.45 -7.36
C THR A 133 15.87 13.59 -6.10
N VAL A 134 15.07 13.87 -5.08
CA VAL A 134 15.06 13.11 -3.83
C VAL A 134 14.67 11.65 -4.09
N THR A 135 13.60 11.42 -4.86
CA THR A 135 13.17 10.07 -5.30
C THR A 135 14.33 9.28 -5.89
N ARG A 136 15.14 9.88 -6.77
CA ARG A 136 16.25 9.17 -7.43
C ARG A 136 17.33 8.70 -6.44
N TRP A 137 17.59 9.47 -5.38
CA TRP A 137 18.54 9.09 -4.34
C TRP A 137 18.02 7.96 -3.45
N ILE A 138 16.73 7.97 -3.15
CA ILE A 138 16.13 6.96 -2.27
C ILE A 138 15.64 5.71 -3.01
N ALA A 139 15.45 5.78 -4.33
CA ALA A 139 14.93 4.66 -5.12
C ALA A 139 15.83 3.42 -5.00
N LEU A 140 17.15 3.61 -5.07
CA LEU A 140 18.12 2.52 -4.96
C LEU A 140 18.05 1.81 -3.59
N PRO A 141 18.20 2.49 -2.43
CA PRO A 141 18.11 1.82 -1.13
C PRO A 141 16.72 1.23 -0.86
N MET A 142 15.65 1.84 -1.36
CA MET A 142 14.29 1.31 -1.19
C MET A 142 14.04 0.05 -2.04
N LEU A 143 14.61 -0.05 -3.24
CA LEU A 143 14.58 -1.28 -4.02
C LEU A 143 15.37 -2.41 -3.34
N VAL A 144 16.53 -2.09 -2.75
CA VAL A 144 17.30 -3.06 -1.95
C VAL A 144 16.48 -3.53 -0.74
N ALA A 145 15.79 -2.62 -0.05
CA ALA A 145 14.89 -2.96 1.05
C ALA A 145 13.73 -3.86 0.58
N LEU A 146 13.15 -3.59 -0.60
CA LEU A 146 12.10 -4.43 -1.18
C LEU A 146 12.60 -5.85 -1.47
N CYS A 147 13.79 -5.98 -2.05
CA CYS A 147 14.42 -7.28 -2.28
C CYS A 147 14.70 -8.02 -0.97
N PHE A 148 15.23 -7.32 0.04
CA PHE A 148 15.53 -7.90 1.35
C PHE A 148 14.27 -8.40 2.07
N VAL A 149 13.21 -7.59 2.08
CA VAL A 149 11.92 -7.98 2.67
C VAL A 149 11.32 -9.17 1.93
N THR A 150 11.35 -9.15 0.60
CA THR A 150 10.88 -10.28 -0.23
C THR A 150 11.61 -11.57 0.13
N LEU A 151 12.94 -11.50 0.27
CA LEU A 151 13.76 -12.66 0.62
C LEU A 151 13.43 -13.16 2.03
N THR A 152 13.28 -12.25 2.98
CA THR A 152 12.99 -12.60 4.38
C THR A 152 11.62 -13.24 4.55
N LEU A 153 10.59 -12.79 3.81
CA LEU A 153 9.20 -13.25 3.99
C LEU A 153 8.85 -14.52 3.20
N TYR A 154 9.54 -14.80 2.09
CA TYR A 154 9.23 -15.93 1.23
C TYR A 154 10.27 -17.06 1.22
N ILE A 155 11.48 -16.82 1.72
CA ILE A 155 12.57 -17.83 1.76
C ILE A 155 12.91 -18.27 3.19
N LEU A 156 12.73 -17.38 4.17
CA LEU A 156 12.98 -17.62 5.60
C LEU A 156 11.68 -17.99 6.33
#